data_AF-A0A2V4ESH1-F1
#
_entry.id   AF-A0A2V4ESH1-F1
#
_cell.length_a   1.000
_cell.length_b   1.000
_cell.length_c   1.000
_cell.angle_alpha   90.00
_cell.angle_beta   90.00
_cell.angle_gamma   90.00
#
_symmetry.space_group_name_H-M   'P 1'
#
loop_
_entity.id
_entity.type
_entity.pdbx_description
1 polymer ?
#
loop_
_entity_poly.entity_id
_entity_poly.type
_entity_poly.pdbx_seq_one_letter_code
_entity_poly.pdbx_strand_id
1 'polypeptide(L)'
;MHYNVKKETWRSCNLNSLKLSSQHLSQFWHRFFFPLQLFLELSFGLLLITSYSSLALTSKTLNKINGNVPYLTFDGGRTRVTNTDGLLGLSLSDGKQFSPTSNSSNLSAPIELPEVGQSFVDIGMFVPTNKSSITLSSLIGPPHNFWGDDDGDGQGVNGITSYW
;
A
#
# COMPACT_ATOMS: atom_id res chain seq x y z
N MET A 1 112.99 -6.62 -29.73
CA MET A 1 111.58 -6.40 -29.34
C MET A 1 111.49 -5.03 -28.69
N HIS A 2 110.92 -4.05 -29.39
CA HIS A 2 110.75 -2.68 -28.90
C HIS A 2 109.30 -2.31 -29.17
N TYR A 3 108.52 -2.09 -28.12
CA TYR A 3 107.08 -1.87 -28.22
C TYR A 3 106.80 -0.44 -28.64
N ASN A 4 105.89 -0.27 -29.60
CA ASN A 4 105.44 1.02 -30.09
C ASN A 4 103.91 1.01 -30.10
N VAL A 5 103.30 1.54 -29.04
CA VAL A 5 101.84 1.62 -28.91
C VAL A 5 101.42 3.07 -29.15
N LYS A 6 100.76 3.30 -30.30
CA LYS A 6 100.07 4.54 -30.65
C LYS A 6 98.92 4.81 -29.68
N LYS A 7 98.76 6.06 -29.25
CA LYS A 7 97.62 6.50 -28.45
C LYS A 7 96.43 6.76 -29.37
N GLU A 8 95.42 5.90 -29.30
CA GLU A 8 94.10 6.12 -29.92
C GLU A 8 93.29 7.08 -29.05
N THR A 9 92.84 8.19 -29.62
CA THR A 9 91.91 9.13 -28.97
C THR A 9 90.48 8.63 -29.15
N TRP A 10 89.85 8.16 -28.08
CA TRP A 10 88.42 7.87 -28.07
C TRP A 10 87.63 9.17 -27.95
N ARG A 11 86.71 9.41 -28.90
CA ARG A 11 85.72 10.48 -28.77
C ARG A 11 84.78 10.15 -27.62
N SER A 12 84.73 11.01 -26.62
CA SER A 12 83.76 10.93 -25.54
C SER A 12 82.34 10.99 -26.11
N CYS A 13 81.56 9.90 -25.97
CA CYS A 13 80.13 9.95 -26.21
C CYS A 13 79.51 10.89 -25.16
N ASN A 14 79.02 12.05 -25.61
CA ASN A 14 78.41 13.04 -24.76
C ASN A 14 77.03 12.51 -24.29
N LEU A 15 76.95 12.12 -23.02
CA LEU A 15 75.76 11.54 -22.40
C LEU A 15 74.76 12.64 -22.00
N ASN A 16 74.43 13.56 -22.92
CA ASN A 16 73.48 14.64 -22.65
C ASN A 16 72.43 14.73 -23.75
N SER A 17 71.42 13.85 -23.76
CA SER A 17 70.20 14.16 -24.52
C SER A 17 68.90 13.58 -23.99
N LEU A 18 68.82 13.18 -22.73
CA LEU A 18 67.53 13.11 -22.05
C LEU A 18 67.34 14.36 -21.18
N LYS A 19 67.21 15.53 -21.85
CA LYS A 19 66.64 16.72 -21.22
C LYS A 19 65.13 16.53 -21.14
N LEU A 20 64.68 15.80 -20.12
CA LEU A 20 63.28 15.82 -19.73
C LEU A 20 62.98 17.23 -19.21
N SER A 21 62.38 18.06 -20.06
CA SER A 21 62.10 19.46 -19.75
C SER A 21 61.16 19.55 -18.55
N SER A 22 61.51 20.37 -17.55
CA SER A 22 60.66 20.61 -16.38
C SER A 22 59.27 21.15 -16.77
N GLN A 23 59.17 21.81 -17.93
CA GLN A 23 57.92 22.27 -18.51
C GLN A 23 57.02 21.11 -18.96
N HIS A 24 57.61 20.02 -19.47
CA HIS A 24 56.86 18.84 -19.89
C HIS A 24 56.37 18.03 -18.68
N LEU A 25 57.19 17.96 -17.61
CA LEU A 25 56.78 17.38 -16.34
C LEU A 25 55.64 18.19 -15.71
N SER A 26 55.79 19.51 -15.56
CA SER A 26 54.77 20.34 -14.92
C SER A 26 53.44 20.29 -15.69
N GLN A 27 53.48 20.34 -17.03
CA GLN A 27 52.30 20.18 -17.86
C GLN A 27 51.63 18.81 -17.69
N PHE A 28 52.42 17.74 -17.52
CA PHE A 28 51.90 16.41 -17.22
C PHE A 28 51.23 16.35 -15.84
N TRP A 29 51.87 16.91 -14.81
CA TRP A 29 51.29 17.04 -13.46
C TRP A 29 49.98 17.85 -13.49
N HIS A 30 49.95 18.98 -14.19
CA HIS A 30 48.73 19.79 -14.33
C HIS A 30 47.62 19.08 -15.10
N ARG A 31 47.94 18.32 -16.16
CA ARG A 31 46.95 17.62 -16.99
C ARG A 31 46.35 16.38 -16.32
N PHE A 32 47.06 15.75 -15.38
CA PHE A 32 46.60 14.52 -14.72
C PHE A 32 46.12 14.74 -13.27
N PHE A 33 46.82 15.54 -12.46
CA PHE A 33 46.48 15.68 -11.03
C PHE A 33 45.31 16.63 -10.77
N PHE A 34 45.25 17.77 -11.48
CA PHE A 34 44.18 18.76 -11.26
C PHE A 34 42.78 18.25 -11.61
N PRO A 35 42.52 17.57 -12.74
CA PRO A 35 41.18 17.06 -13.03
C PRO A 35 40.78 15.90 -12.12
N LEU A 36 41.75 15.06 -11.70
CA LEU A 36 41.49 13.97 -10.76
C LEU A 36 41.09 14.52 -9.39
N GLN A 37 41.79 15.54 -8.88
CA GLN A 37 41.45 16.14 -7.60
C GLN A 37 40.06 16.81 -7.60
N LEU A 38 39.73 17.54 -8.67
CA LEU A 38 38.39 18.13 -8.83
C LEU A 38 37.29 17.06 -8.89
N PHE A 39 37.56 15.93 -9.56
CA PHE A 39 36.63 14.79 -9.63
C PHE A 39 36.43 14.10 -8.28
N LEU A 40 37.50 13.95 -7.48
CA LEU A 40 37.39 13.43 -6.12
C LEU A 40 36.62 14.38 -5.20
N GLU A 41 36.84 15.68 -5.29
CA GLU A 41 36.12 16.68 -4.49
C GLU A 41 34.62 16.72 -4.86
N LEU A 42 34.31 16.68 -6.16
CA LEU A 42 32.93 16.64 -6.64
C LEU A 42 32.22 15.35 -6.26
N SER A 43 32.87 14.19 -6.42
CA SER A 43 32.28 12.90 -6.04
C SER A 43 32.08 12.78 -4.53
N PHE A 44 33.02 13.28 -3.72
CA PHE A 44 32.87 13.36 -2.27
C PHE A 44 31.73 14.30 -1.85
N GLY A 45 31.60 15.47 -2.50
CA GLY A 45 30.46 16.37 -2.28
C GLY A 45 29.12 15.73 -2.66
N LEU A 46 29.05 15.01 -3.78
CA LEU A 46 27.83 14.31 -4.21
C LEU A 46 27.48 13.16 -3.25
N LEU A 47 28.47 12.43 -2.76
CA LEU A 47 28.30 11.38 -1.76
C LEU A 47 27.79 11.95 -0.43
N LEU A 48 28.30 13.12 -0.03
CA LEU A 48 27.87 13.82 1.17
C LEU A 48 26.41 14.29 1.05
N ILE A 49 26.01 14.85 -0.10
CA ILE A 49 24.62 15.31 -0.35
C ILE A 49 23.65 14.11 -0.37
N THR A 50 24.03 13.00 -1.01
CA THR A 50 23.19 11.79 -1.08
C THR A 50 23.10 11.04 0.26
N SER A 51 24.08 11.19 1.15
CA SER A 51 24.08 10.61 2.51
C SER A 51 22.97 11.16 3.42
N TYR A 52 22.38 12.31 3.06
CA TYR A 52 21.24 12.90 3.81
C TYR A 52 19.87 12.41 3.34
N SER A 53 19.78 11.43 2.45
CA SER A 53 18.52 11.04 1.79
C SER A 53 17.62 10.07 2.58
N SER A 54 17.69 10.05 3.91
CA SER A 54 16.78 9.25 4.75
C SER A 54 15.97 10.11 5.72
N LEU A 55 15.31 11.14 5.18
CA LEU A 55 14.24 11.83 5.89
C LEU A 55 12.96 11.01 5.74
N ALA A 56 12.68 10.15 6.73
CA ALA A 56 11.34 9.57 6.86
C ALA A 56 10.37 10.68 7.28
N LEU A 57 9.35 10.96 6.46
CA LEU A 57 8.27 11.87 6.86
C LEU A 57 7.56 11.28 8.08
N THR A 58 7.74 11.90 9.24
CA THR A 58 7.00 11.55 10.44
C THR A 58 5.78 12.46 10.52
N SER A 59 4.60 11.91 10.27
CA SER A 59 3.35 12.60 10.58
C SER A 59 2.98 12.33 12.03
N LYS A 60 2.85 13.39 12.83
CA LYS A 60 2.21 13.32 14.15
C LYS A 60 0.95 14.16 14.11
N THR A 61 -0.18 13.58 14.50
CA THR A 61 -1.41 14.35 14.69
C THR A 61 -1.29 15.11 16.00
N LEU A 62 -1.60 16.41 15.99
CA LEU A 62 -1.65 17.20 17.23
C LEU A 62 -2.81 16.77 18.13
N ASN A 63 -3.86 16.24 17.51
CA ASN A 63 -5.10 15.83 18.18
C ASN A 63 -5.35 14.33 17.98
N LYS A 64 -6.24 13.79 18.80
CA LYS A 64 -6.79 12.44 18.61
C LYS A 64 -7.51 12.38 17.27
N ILE A 65 -7.31 11.27 16.55
CA ILE A 65 -8.11 10.96 15.37
C ILE A 65 -9.51 10.60 15.87
N ASN A 66 -10.50 11.37 15.42
CA ASN A 66 -11.90 11.10 15.70
C ASN A 66 -12.44 10.24 14.58
N GLY A 67 -13.16 9.18 14.96
CA GLY A 67 -13.86 8.29 14.05
C GLY A 67 -14.99 7.59 14.79
N ASN A 68 -16.00 7.18 14.04
CA ASN A 68 -17.17 6.46 14.51
C ASN A 68 -17.01 4.96 14.24
N VAL A 69 -17.68 4.14 15.05
CA VAL A 69 -17.73 2.70 14.75
C VAL A 69 -18.75 2.46 13.64
N PRO A 70 -18.49 1.53 12.71
CA PRO A 70 -19.47 1.16 11.70
C PRO A 70 -20.70 0.55 12.37
N TYR A 71 -21.84 0.67 11.71
CA TYR A 71 -23.12 0.18 12.20
C TYR A 71 -23.93 -0.46 11.08
N LEU A 72 -24.90 -1.29 11.47
CA LEU A 72 -25.89 -1.82 10.54
C LEU A 72 -27.12 -0.92 10.48
N THR A 73 -27.76 -0.87 9.32
CA THR A 73 -29.00 -0.16 9.05
C THR A 73 -29.81 -0.94 8.02
N PHE A 74 -31.09 -1.18 8.28
CA PHE A 74 -31.98 -1.88 7.34
C PHE A 74 -32.92 -0.93 6.59
N ASP A 75 -32.88 0.36 6.91
CA ASP A 75 -33.79 1.41 6.40
C ASP A 75 -33.05 2.52 5.63
N GLY A 76 -31.86 2.21 5.11
CA GLY A 76 -31.05 3.11 4.30
C GLY A 76 -30.35 4.20 5.10
N GLY A 77 -29.97 3.93 6.36
CA GLY A 77 -29.20 4.84 7.21
C GLY A 77 -30.02 5.68 8.17
N ARG A 78 -31.34 5.48 8.28
CA ARG A 78 -32.18 6.28 9.19
C ARG A 78 -32.06 5.82 10.63
N THR A 79 -31.92 4.51 10.85
CA THR A 79 -31.75 3.94 12.19
C THR A 79 -30.54 3.01 12.25
N ARG A 80 -29.86 3.05 13.40
CA ARG A 80 -28.78 2.13 13.74
C ARG A 80 -29.37 0.90 14.39
N VAL A 81 -29.06 -0.25 13.81
CA VAL A 81 -29.46 -1.55 14.31
C VAL A 81 -28.65 -1.88 15.56
N THR A 82 -29.35 -2.25 16.63
CA THR A 82 -28.75 -2.63 17.91
C THR A 82 -28.69 -4.15 18.13
N ASN A 83 -29.38 -4.93 17.29
CA ASN A 83 -29.43 -6.39 17.35
C ASN A 83 -29.51 -7.00 15.93
N THR A 84 -28.90 -8.16 15.74
CA THR A 84 -28.89 -8.95 14.50
C THR A 84 -30.19 -9.69 14.20
N ASP A 85 -31.20 -9.65 15.08
CA ASP A 85 -32.51 -10.29 14.88
C ASP A 85 -33.17 -9.98 13.53
N GLY A 86 -32.96 -8.77 13.01
CA GLY A 86 -33.47 -8.37 11.69
C GLY A 86 -32.89 -9.16 10.53
N LEU A 87 -31.65 -9.68 10.65
CA LEU A 87 -30.97 -10.42 9.58
C LEU A 87 -31.58 -11.81 9.33
N LEU A 88 -32.20 -12.40 10.36
CA LEU A 88 -32.79 -13.73 10.31
C LEU A 88 -34.31 -13.68 10.48
N GLY A 89 -34.88 -12.50 10.22
CA GLY A 89 -36.32 -12.29 10.29
C GLY A 89 -37.07 -12.96 9.13
N LEU A 90 -38.32 -13.33 9.41
CA LEU A 90 -39.29 -13.83 8.44
C LEU A 90 -40.46 -12.86 8.39
N SER A 91 -40.87 -12.42 7.21
CA SER A 91 -42.10 -11.66 6.99
C SER A 91 -43.07 -12.46 6.15
N LEU A 92 -44.28 -12.67 6.64
CA LEU A 92 -45.35 -13.31 5.90
C LEU A 92 -46.12 -12.27 5.07
N SER A 93 -46.92 -12.79 4.13
CA SER A 93 -47.74 -11.99 3.20
C SER A 93 -48.86 -11.21 3.88
N ASP A 94 -49.32 -11.64 5.06
CA ASP A 94 -50.25 -10.93 5.93
C ASP A 94 -49.60 -9.82 6.77
N GLY A 95 -48.28 -9.62 6.61
CA GLY A 95 -47.48 -8.64 7.35
C GLY A 95 -46.97 -9.12 8.71
N LYS A 96 -47.26 -10.36 9.11
CA LYS A 96 -46.74 -10.93 10.35
C LYS A 96 -45.24 -11.12 10.25
N GLN A 97 -44.51 -10.65 11.25
CA GLN A 97 -43.05 -10.76 11.32
C GLN A 97 -42.62 -11.67 12.47
N PHE A 98 -41.58 -12.45 12.22
CA PHE A 98 -40.93 -13.30 13.20
C PHE A 98 -39.44 -13.00 13.21
N SER A 99 -38.85 -12.99 14.40
CA SER A 99 -37.41 -12.95 14.61
C SER A 99 -36.96 -14.15 15.43
N PRO A 100 -35.66 -14.45 15.49
CA PRO A 100 -35.13 -15.49 16.37
C PRO A 100 -35.59 -15.35 17.83
N THR A 101 -35.80 -14.11 18.30
CA THR A 101 -36.22 -13.79 19.68
C THR A 101 -37.74 -13.74 19.88
N SER A 102 -38.53 -13.54 18.82
CA SER A 102 -39.99 -13.42 18.88
C SER A 102 -40.73 -14.61 18.27
N ASN A 103 -40.02 -15.70 17.98
CA ASN A 103 -40.59 -16.91 17.43
C ASN A 103 -41.19 -17.82 18.54
N SER A 104 -42.52 -17.93 18.58
CA SER A 104 -43.25 -18.83 19.48
C SER A 104 -43.59 -20.20 18.87
N SER A 105 -43.06 -20.51 17.68
CA SER A 105 -43.37 -21.77 16.99
C SER A 105 -42.81 -22.99 17.72
N ASN A 106 -43.50 -24.12 17.65
CA ASN A 106 -43.03 -25.40 18.14
C ASN A 106 -43.55 -26.55 17.26
N LEU A 107 -43.20 -27.79 17.59
CA LEU A 107 -43.60 -28.97 16.81
C LEU A 107 -45.12 -29.13 16.65
N SER A 108 -45.91 -28.70 17.63
CA SER A 108 -47.38 -28.78 17.60
C SER A 108 -48.04 -27.51 17.07
N ALA A 109 -47.30 -26.41 16.98
CA ALA A 109 -47.76 -25.10 16.51
C ALA A 109 -46.69 -24.46 15.61
N PRO A 110 -46.56 -24.91 14.34
CA PRO A 110 -45.61 -24.36 13.39
C PRO A 110 -46.00 -22.94 12.95
N ILE A 111 -45.09 -22.28 12.23
CA ILE A 111 -45.43 -21.06 11.50
C ILE A 111 -46.21 -21.48 10.25
N GLU A 112 -47.49 -21.10 10.18
CA GLU A 112 -48.37 -21.38 9.04
C GLU A 112 -48.41 -20.18 8.08
N LEU A 113 -48.44 -20.46 6.78
CA LEU A 113 -48.66 -19.43 5.77
C LEU A 113 -50.14 -19.02 5.78
N PRO A 114 -50.44 -17.72 5.68
CA PRO A 114 -51.80 -17.20 5.87
C PRO A 114 -52.75 -17.58 4.72
N GLU A 115 -52.24 -17.85 3.52
CA GLU A 115 -53.05 -18.14 2.33
C GLU A 115 -52.68 -19.47 1.67
N VAL A 116 -53.69 -20.11 1.08
CA VAL A 116 -53.53 -21.38 0.35
C VAL A 116 -52.76 -21.15 -0.96
N GLY A 117 -51.76 -21.99 -1.22
CA GLY A 117 -50.95 -21.93 -2.44
C GLY A 117 -49.71 -21.05 -2.33
N GLN A 118 -49.47 -20.44 -1.17
CA GLN A 118 -48.20 -19.76 -0.90
C GLN A 118 -47.06 -20.76 -0.69
N SER A 119 -45.85 -20.29 -0.96
CA SER A 119 -44.61 -21.06 -0.82
C SER A 119 -43.50 -20.21 -0.20
N PHE A 120 -42.30 -20.77 -0.06
CA PHE A 120 -41.16 -20.04 0.47
C PHE A 120 -40.82 -18.75 -0.30
N VAL A 121 -41.20 -18.64 -1.58
CA VAL A 121 -40.95 -17.41 -2.37
C VAL A 121 -41.80 -16.23 -1.91
N ASP A 122 -42.92 -16.51 -1.21
CA ASP A 122 -43.84 -15.51 -0.68
C ASP A 122 -43.46 -15.07 0.74
N ILE A 123 -42.41 -15.69 1.32
CA ILE A 123 -41.87 -15.33 2.62
C ILE A 123 -40.74 -14.32 2.40
N GLY A 124 -40.89 -13.13 2.98
CA GLY A 124 -39.84 -12.13 3.04
C GLY A 124 -38.71 -12.61 3.95
N MET A 125 -37.54 -12.87 3.36
CA MET A 125 -36.33 -13.29 4.06
C MET A 125 -35.13 -12.52 3.53
N PHE A 126 -34.17 -12.22 4.42
CA PHE A 126 -32.87 -11.70 4.00
C PHE A 126 -31.96 -12.81 3.48
N VAL A 127 -31.94 -13.95 4.17
CA VAL A 127 -31.22 -15.14 3.70
C VAL A 127 -32.04 -15.79 2.57
N PRO A 128 -31.43 -16.09 1.40
CA PRO A 128 -32.14 -16.77 0.32
C PRO A 128 -32.78 -18.09 0.76
N THR A 129 -34.01 -18.32 0.32
CA THR A 129 -34.85 -19.47 0.74
C THR A 129 -34.26 -20.83 0.36
N ASN A 130 -33.36 -20.88 -0.62
CA ASN A 130 -32.67 -22.09 -1.07
C ASN A 130 -31.33 -22.35 -0.36
N LYS A 131 -31.01 -21.57 0.69
CA LYS A 131 -29.75 -21.65 1.44
C LYS A 131 -30.02 -21.70 2.94
N SER A 132 -29.29 -22.57 3.64
CA SER A 132 -29.29 -22.61 5.11
C SER A 132 -28.22 -21.70 5.74
N SER A 133 -27.32 -21.15 4.92
CA SER A 133 -26.28 -20.24 5.37
C SER A 133 -25.84 -19.30 4.25
N ILE A 134 -25.38 -18.12 4.66
CA ILE A 134 -24.80 -17.11 3.78
C ILE A 134 -23.71 -16.37 4.54
N THR A 135 -22.70 -15.88 3.84
CA THR A 135 -21.68 -15.02 4.45
C THR A 135 -22.30 -13.68 4.82
N LEU A 136 -21.97 -13.16 6.01
CA LEU A 136 -22.51 -11.88 6.49
C LEU A 136 -22.21 -10.75 5.50
N SER A 137 -20.99 -10.72 4.95
CA SER A 137 -20.58 -9.73 3.94
C SER A 137 -21.46 -9.72 2.69
N SER A 138 -21.90 -10.89 2.23
CA SER A 138 -22.82 -10.99 1.09
C SER A 138 -24.23 -10.52 1.43
N LEU A 139 -24.62 -10.56 2.70
CA LEU A 139 -25.95 -10.15 3.16
C LEU A 139 -26.05 -8.64 3.38
N ILE A 140 -24.99 -8.03 3.93
CA ILE A 140 -24.96 -6.61 4.30
C ILE A 140 -24.34 -5.71 3.22
N GLY A 141 -23.66 -6.30 2.24
CA GLY A 141 -23.08 -5.60 1.10
C GLY A 141 -24.11 -5.27 0.00
N PRO A 142 -23.64 -4.96 -1.22
CA PRO A 142 -24.51 -4.74 -2.37
C PRO A 142 -25.44 -5.95 -2.64
N PRO A 143 -26.68 -5.72 -3.10
CA PRO A 143 -27.27 -4.43 -3.48
C PRO A 143 -27.87 -3.63 -2.30
N HIS A 144 -27.94 -4.22 -1.11
CA HIS A 144 -28.68 -3.66 0.01
C HIS A 144 -27.90 -2.59 0.78
N ASN A 145 -26.58 -2.74 0.90
CA ASN A 145 -25.68 -1.79 1.57
C ASN A 145 -26.14 -1.45 2.99
N PHE A 146 -26.39 -2.49 3.79
CA PHE A 146 -26.85 -2.36 5.17
C PHE A 146 -25.77 -1.95 6.16
N TRP A 147 -24.53 -1.81 5.73
CA TRP A 147 -23.46 -1.30 6.59
C TRP A 147 -23.27 0.20 6.31
N GLY A 148 -23.11 0.97 7.38
CA GLY A 148 -22.90 2.41 7.33
C GLY A 148 -21.77 2.85 8.25
N ASP A 149 -21.22 4.01 7.93
CA ASP A 149 -20.23 4.72 8.72
C ASP A 149 -20.47 6.23 8.57
N ASP A 150 -20.28 6.97 9.65
CA ASP A 150 -20.52 8.41 9.71
C ASP A 150 -19.27 9.24 9.39
N ASP A 151 -18.10 8.60 9.27
CA ASP A 151 -16.83 9.29 9.04
C ASP A 151 -16.67 9.84 7.61
N GLY A 152 -17.58 9.47 6.70
CA GLY A 152 -17.67 10.08 5.37
C GLY A 152 -16.63 9.60 4.35
N ASP A 153 -15.82 8.60 4.69
CA ASP A 153 -14.92 7.87 3.78
C ASP A 153 -15.57 6.61 3.17
N GLY A 154 -16.85 6.36 3.49
CA GLY A 154 -17.63 5.18 3.11
C GLY A 154 -17.76 4.93 1.60
N GLN A 155 -18.45 3.84 1.21
CA GLN A 155 -18.52 3.27 -0.16
C GLN A 155 -19.29 4.08 -1.24
N GLY A 156 -19.24 5.42 -1.21
CA GLY A 156 -19.81 6.27 -2.27
C GLY A 156 -19.02 6.21 -3.58
N VAL A 157 -19.55 6.80 -4.66
CA VAL A 157 -18.91 6.88 -6.00
C VAL A 157 -17.54 7.60 -5.98
N ASN A 158 -17.25 8.34 -4.90
CA ASN A 158 -15.97 9.00 -4.62
C ASN A 158 -15.31 8.53 -3.31
N GLY A 159 -15.82 7.46 -2.71
CA GLY A 159 -15.33 6.88 -1.49
C GLY A 159 -14.42 5.69 -1.75
N ILE A 160 -13.53 5.39 -0.80
CA ILE A 160 -12.53 4.34 -0.97
C ILE A 160 -13.27 2.99 -1.02
N THR A 161 -13.31 2.37 -2.19
CA THR A 161 -13.78 0.99 -2.34
C THR A 161 -12.80 0.06 -1.65
N SER A 162 -13.14 -0.45 -0.46
CA SER A 162 -12.41 -1.55 0.15
C SER A 162 -12.79 -2.86 -0.53
N TYR A 163 -11.82 -3.46 -1.22
CA TYR A 163 -11.91 -4.85 -1.64
C TYR A 163 -11.48 -5.72 -0.45
N TRP A 164 -12.40 -6.53 0.07
CA TRP A 164 -12.09 -7.64 0.98
C TRP A 164 -11.98 -8.93 0.20
#